data_AF-A0A2C5YDU9-F1
#
_entry.id   AF-A0A2C5YDU9-F1
#
_cell.length_a   1.000
_cell.length_b   1.000
_cell.length_c   1.000
_cell.angle_alpha   90.00
_cell.angle_beta   90.00
_cell.angle_gamma   90.00
#
_symmetry.space_group_name_H-M   'P 1'
#
loop_
_entity.id
_entity.type
_entity.pdbx_description
1 polymer ?
#
loop_
_entity_poly.entity_id
_entity_poly.type
_entity_poly.pdbx_seq_one_letter_code
_entity_poly.pdbx_strand_id
1 'polypeptide(L)'
;MAANSPSYADCVSALRSSLAHLDSSVETLGAGVSDFPRLVKTLKSVRHYELISQPTLAAAEASLRDEIGPYIALLLSRAEAQTDHLDRRIEALKAKSELQRGRISRLDSAATSAAAPAPPPPRRVVSADAKLRARAKEALRYGVDRLELEVLQTERELKRRLEG
;
A
#
# COMPACT_ATOMS: atom_id res chain seq x y z
N MET A 1 -29.58 77.93 51.65
CA MET A 1 -28.72 76.97 50.93
C MET A 1 -27.64 77.78 50.23
N ALA A 2 -26.47 77.94 50.85
CA ALA A 2 -25.36 78.66 50.26
C ALA A 2 -24.64 77.73 49.28
N ALA A 3 -24.69 78.06 47.99
CA ALA A 3 -23.92 77.39 46.97
C ALA A 3 -22.45 77.80 47.15
N ASN A 4 -21.65 76.88 47.68
CA ASN A 4 -20.22 77.06 47.84
C ASN A 4 -19.57 76.93 46.46
N SER A 5 -19.27 78.06 45.80
CA SER A 5 -18.46 78.06 44.58
C SER A 5 -17.09 77.49 44.94
N PRO A 6 -16.64 76.38 44.32
CA PRO A 6 -15.37 75.78 44.68
C PRO A 6 -14.26 76.79 44.42
N SER A 7 -13.44 77.03 45.44
CA SER A 7 -12.27 77.86 45.26
C SER A 7 -11.28 77.12 44.37
N TYR A 8 -10.42 77.82 43.63
CA TYR A 8 -9.35 77.19 42.85
C TYR A 8 -8.47 76.26 43.72
N ALA A 9 -8.35 76.55 45.02
CA ALA A 9 -7.66 75.68 45.97
C ALA A 9 -8.35 74.32 46.16
N ASP A 10 -9.69 74.29 46.17
CA ASP A 10 -10.48 73.05 46.26
C ASP A 10 -10.38 72.23 44.98
N CYS A 11 -10.35 72.88 43.81
CA CYS A 11 -10.12 72.20 42.54
C CYS A 11 -8.72 71.57 42.46
N VAL A 12 -7.69 72.29 42.93
CA VAL A 12 -6.32 71.77 42.95
C VAL A 12 -6.16 70.65 43.98
N SER A 13 -6.80 70.75 45.15
CA SER A 13 -6.75 69.70 46.18
C SER A 13 -7.48 68.43 45.72
N ALA A 14 -8.64 68.56 45.08
CA ALA A 14 -9.37 67.44 44.48
C ALA A 14 -8.56 66.78 43.35
N LEU A 15 -7.92 67.57 42.48
CA LEU A 15 -7.07 67.04 41.41
C LEU A 15 -5.85 66.29 41.96
N ARG A 16 -5.19 66.83 42.97
CA ARG A 16 -4.06 66.15 43.65
C ARG A 16 -4.49 64.84 44.28
N SER A 17 -5.68 64.81 44.91
CA SER A 17 -6.24 63.58 45.45
C SER A 17 -6.50 62.55 44.34
N SER A 18 -7.13 62.96 43.24
CA SER A 18 -7.38 62.05 42.10
C SER A 18 -6.09 61.49 41.51
N LEU A 19 -5.04 62.30 41.40
CA LEU A 19 -3.73 61.84 40.92
C LEU A 19 -3.10 60.84 41.88
N ALA A 20 -3.17 61.08 43.20
CA ALA A 20 -2.68 60.14 44.20
C ALA A 20 -3.43 58.79 44.15
N HIS A 21 -4.74 58.80 43.92
CA HIS A 21 -5.53 57.57 43.76
C HIS A 21 -5.19 56.81 42.47
N LEU A 22 -4.90 57.53 41.37
CA LEU A 22 -4.45 56.91 40.14
C LEU A 22 -3.07 56.27 40.32
N ASP A 23 -2.15 56.94 41.01
CA ASP A 23 -0.82 56.42 41.29
C ASP A 23 -0.89 55.16 42.15
N SER A 24 -1.68 55.18 43.23
CA SER A 24 -1.91 53.97 44.06
C SER A 24 -2.57 52.84 43.28
N SER A 25 -3.45 53.18 42.32
CA SER A 25 -4.08 52.18 41.45
C SER A 25 -3.07 51.55 40.50
N VAL A 26 -2.18 52.36 39.91
CA VAL A 26 -1.10 51.87 39.02
C VAL A 26 -0.13 50.99 39.79
N GLU A 27 0.26 51.37 41.00
CA GLU A 27 1.12 50.54 41.85
C GLU A 27 0.45 49.20 42.20
N THR A 28 -0.83 49.23 42.57
CA THR A 28 -1.60 48.01 42.90
C THR A 28 -1.75 47.10 41.68
N LEU A 29 -2.04 47.66 40.49
CA LEU A 29 -2.09 46.88 39.26
C LEU A 29 -0.70 46.37 38.85
N GLY A 30 0.35 47.16 39.03
CA GLY A 30 1.72 46.77 38.74
C GLY A 30 2.15 45.55 39.55
N ALA A 31 1.84 45.54 40.86
CA ALA A 31 2.09 44.40 41.74
C ALA A 31 1.19 43.20 41.43
N GLY A 32 -0.06 43.42 41.00
CA GLY A 32 -1.01 42.35 40.67
C GLY A 32 -0.80 41.69 39.30
N VAL A 33 -0.17 42.38 38.34
CA VAL A 33 -0.05 41.93 36.94
C VAL A 33 1.39 41.55 36.56
N SER A 34 2.37 41.74 37.44
CA SER A 34 3.79 41.46 37.17
C SER A 34 4.08 40.04 36.67
N ASP A 35 3.29 39.06 37.11
CA ASP A 35 3.49 37.64 36.75
C ASP A 35 2.72 37.19 35.49
N PHE A 36 1.85 38.03 34.94
CA PHE A 36 1.04 37.67 33.76
C PHE A 36 1.88 37.33 32.53
N PRO A 37 2.98 38.05 32.20
CA PRO A 37 3.84 37.69 31.08
C PRO A 37 4.45 36.29 31.19
N ARG A 38 4.76 35.85 32.42
CA ARG A 38 5.29 34.50 32.69
C ARG A 38 4.22 33.43 32.47
N LEU A 39 3.01 33.67 32.97
CA LEU A 39 1.87 32.78 32.77
C LEU A 39 1.51 32.65 31.28
N VAL A 40 1.53 33.76 30.52
CA VAL A 40 1.31 33.74 29.07
C VAL A 40 2.39 32.91 28.37
N LYS A 41 3.65 33.00 28.80
CA LYS A 41 4.74 32.19 28.23
C LYS A 41 4.58 30.70 28.54
N THR A 42 4.17 30.33 29.75
CA THR A 42 3.97 28.92 30.13
C THR A 42 2.70 28.31 29.53
N LEU A 43 1.62 29.09 29.41
CA LEU A 43 0.41 28.67 28.70
C LEU A 43 0.62 28.61 27.18
N LYS A 44 1.52 29.43 26.61
CA LYS A 44 1.94 29.26 25.22
C LYS A 44 2.70 27.95 25.01
N SER A 45 3.45 27.47 26.00
CA SER A 45 3.99 26.11 26.00
C SER A 45 2.94 25.07 26.41
N VAL A 46 1.80 25.04 25.72
CA VAL A 46 0.89 23.88 25.79
C VAL A 46 1.57 22.76 25.02
N ARG A 47 1.96 21.73 25.75
CA ARG A 47 2.35 20.43 25.19
C ARG A 47 1.22 19.97 24.27
N HIS A 48 1.49 19.83 22.98
CA HIS A 48 0.53 19.35 22.00
C HIS A 48 0.12 17.91 22.35
N TYR A 49 -0.91 17.75 23.16
CA TYR A 49 -1.66 16.52 23.21
C TYR A 49 -2.57 16.56 21.99
N GLU A 50 -2.16 15.87 20.93
CA GLU A 50 -3.03 15.61 19.79
C GLU A 50 -4.15 14.68 20.26
N LEU A 51 -5.21 15.29 20.77
CA LEU A 51 -6.43 14.60 21.17
C LEU A 51 -7.19 14.25 19.90
N ILE A 52 -6.88 13.08 19.33
CA ILE A 52 -7.67 12.52 18.23
C ILE A 52 -8.96 11.97 18.82
N SER A 53 -10.10 12.50 18.37
CA SER A 53 -11.39 12.01 18.83
C SER A 53 -11.62 10.57 18.34
N GLN A 54 -12.18 9.71 19.19
CA GLN A 54 -12.57 8.35 18.80
C GLN A 54 -13.48 8.30 17.55
N PRO A 55 -14.50 9.17 17.37
CA PRO A 55 -15.33 9.12 16.16
C PRO A 55 -14.54 9.48 14.90
N THR A 56 -13.60 10.44 14.97
CA THR A 56 -12.73 10.76 13.81
C THR A 56 -11.80 9.61 13.47
N LEU A 57 -11.30 8.88 14.46
CA LEU A 57 -10.46 7.70 14.24
C LEU A 57 -11.26 6.59 13.54
N ALA A 58 -12.47 6.29 14.02
CA ALA A 58 -13.32 5.27 13.43
C ALA A 58 -13.72 5.60 11.97
N ALA A 59 -14.00 6.87 11.67
CA ALA A 59 -14.31 7.31 10.31
C ALA A 59 -13.08 7.20 9.39
N ALA A 60 -11.89 7.61 9.86
CA ALA A 60 -10.66 7.49 9.09
C ALA A 60 -10.30 6.01 8.83
N GLU A 61 -10.45 5.14 9.82
CA GLU A 61 -10.24 3.70 9.64
C GLU A 61 -11.21 3.11 8.62
N ALA A 62 -12.49 3.49 8.64
CA ALA A 62 -13.46 3.04 7.64
C ALA A 62 -13.05 3.47 6.23
N SER A 63 -12.70 4.74 6.04
CA SER A 63 -12.20 5.25 4.76
C SER A 63 -10.97 4.50 4.26
N LEU A 64 -9.99 4.26 5.15
CA LEU A 64 -8.79 3.51 4.80
C LEU A 64 -9.09 2.04 4.47
N ARG A 65 -10.03 1.41 5.17
CA ARG A 65 -10.45 0.04 4.86
C ARG A 65 -11.11 -0.03 3.48
N ASP A 66 -11.92 0.96 3.12
CA ASP A 66 -12.57 1.02 1.82
C ASP A 66 -11.55 1.24 0.67
N GLU A 67 -10.51 2.05 0.91
CA GLU A 67 -9.43 2.27 -0.05
C GLU A 67 -8.50 1.05 -0.20
N ILE A 68 -8.13 0.42 0.92
CA ILE A 68 -7.13 -0.67 0.94
C ILE A 68 -7.78 -2.04 0.63
N GLY A 69 -9.05 -2.22 0.97
CA GLY A 69 -9.83 -3.45 0.76
C GLY A 69 -9.69 -4.08 -0.63
N PRO A 70 -9.95 -3.34 -1.74
CA PRO A 70 -9.82 -3.90 -3.09
C PRO A 70 -8.38 -4.29 -3.43
N TYR A 71 -7.37 -3.60 -2.88
CA TYR A 71 -5.97 -3.95 -3.10
C TYR A 71 -5.59 -5.26 -2.40
N ILE A 72 -6.08 -5.46 -1.17
CA ILE A 72 -5.92 -6.73 -0.45
C ILE A 72 -6.58 -7.88 -1.22
N ALA A 73 -7.80 -7.68 -1.74
CA ALA A 73 -8.49 -8.70 -2.52
C ALA A 73 -7.72 -9.10 -3.79
N LEU A 74 -7.11 -8.13 -4.47
CA LEU A 74 -6.23 -8.39 -5.61
C LEU A 74 -5.02 -9.24 -5.17
N LEU A 75 -4.33 -8.83 -4.12
CA LEU A 75 -3.16 -9.58 -3.61
C LEU A 75 -3.53 -11.00 -3.17
N LEU A 76 -4.71 -11.20 -2.56
CA LEU A 76 -5.22 -12.52 -2.21
C LEU A 76 -5.48 -13.36 -3.46
N SER A 77 -6.20 -12.84 -4.45
CA SER A 77 -6.45 -13.58 -5.70
C SER A 77 -5.15 -13.96 -6.43
N ARG A 78 -4.13 -13.09 -6.37
CA ARG A 78 -2.79 -13.40 -6.91
C ARG A 78 -2.10 -14.51 -6.12
N ALA A 79 -2.18 -14.48 -4.79
CA ALA A 79 -1.61 -15.53 -3.96
C ALA A 79 -2.30 -16.89 -4.21
N GLU A 80 -3.63 -16.91 -4.30
CA GLU A 80 -4.42 -18.10 -4.64
C GLU A 80 -4.01 -18.68 -6.00
N ALA A 81 -3.92 -17.85 -7.03
CA ALA A 81 -3.49 -18.30 -8.36
C ALA A 81 -2.07 -18.91 -8.34
N GLN A 82 -1.15 -18.36 -7.54
CA GLN A 82 0.19 -18.94 -7.39
C GLN A 82 0.16 -20.27 -6.65
N THR A 83 -0.66 -20.39 -5.61
CA THR A 83 -0.86 -21.65 -4.87
C THR A 83 -1.40 -22.73 -5.81
N ASP A 84 -2.43 -22.42 -6.61
CA ASP A 84 -2.98 -23.35 -7.62
C ASP A 84 -1.93 -23.81 -8.64
N HIS A 85 -1.05 -22.88 -9.07
CA HIS A 85 0.06 -23.20 -9.96
C HIS A 85 1.07 -24.15 -9.32
N LEU A 86 1.39 -23.95 -8.05
CA LEU A 86 2.29 -24.82 -7.29
C LEU A 86 1.66 -26.20 -7.06
N ASP A 87 0.36 -26.27 -6.74
CA ASP A 87 -0.34 -27.53 -6.52
C ASP A 87 -0.38 -28.39 -7.79
N ARG A 88 -0.72 -27.80 -8.93
CA ARG A 88 -0.65 -28.50 -10.23
C ARG A 88 0.76 -28.99 -10.56
N ARG A 89 1.79 -28.19 -10.21
CA ARG A 89 3.19 -28.59 -10.40
C ARG A 89 3.58 -29.75 -9.48
N ILE A 90 3.10 -29.75 -8.24
CA ILE A 90 3.31 -30.84 -7.28
C ILE A 90 2.64 -32.12 -7.80
N GLU A 91 1.40 -32.04 -8.28
CA GLU A 91 0.70 -33.17 -8.88
C GLU A 91 1.40 -33.72 -10.12
N ALA A 92 1.85 -32.85 -11.02
CA ALA A 92 2.62 -33.26 -12.21
C ALA A 92 3.94 -33.94 -11.84
N LEU A 93 4.64 -33.44 -10.81
CA LEU A 93 5.88 -34.05 -10.31
C LEU A 93 5.61 -35.40 -9.62
N LYS A 94 4.54 -35.52 -8.84
CA LYS A 94 4.09 -36.79 -8.24
C LYS A 94 3.81 -37.83 -9.34
N ALA A 95 2.99 -37.48 -10.33
CA ALA A 95 2.68 -38.36 -11.46
C ALA A 95 3.93 -38.77 -12.24
N LYS A 96 4.88 -37.84 -12.46
CA LYS A 96 6.16 -38.15 -13.11
C LYS A 96 7.01 -39.11 -12.28
N SER A 97 7.07 -38.92 -10.96
CA SER A 97 7.82 -39.78 -10.05
C SER A 97 7.24 -41.20 -10.00
N GLU A 98 5.91 -41.34 -9.97
CA GLU A 98 5.21 -42.63 -10.00
C GLU A 98 5.42 -43.36 -11.33
N LEU A 99 5.35 -42.63 -12.44
CA LEU A 99 5.60 -43.18 -13.78
C LEU A 99 7.05 -43.63 -13.94
N GLN A 100 8.02 -42.88 -13.41
CA GLN A 100 9.43 -43.29 -13.40
C GLN A 100 9.65 -44.52 -12.53
N ARG A 101 9.09 -44.54 -11.31
CA ARG A 101 9.15 -45.70 -10.41
C ARG A 101 8.53 -46.94 -11.04
N GLY A 102 7.38 -46.80 -11.72
CA GLY A 102 6.74 -47.89 -12.46
C GLY A 102 7.59 -48.40 -13.63
N ARG A 103 8.28 -47.52 -14.36
CA ARG A 103 9.21 -47.92 -15.43
C ARG A 103 10.43 -48.67 -14.91
N ILE A 104 11.03 -48.18 -13.82
CA ILE A 104 12.18 -48.85 -13.18
C ILE A 104 11.77 -50.24 -12.69
N SER A 105 10.65 -50.35 -11.97
CA SER A 105 10.13 -51.64 -11.49
C SER A 105 9.88 -52.64 -12.64
N ARG A 106 9.33 -52.20 -13.78
CA ARG A 106 9.19 -53.06 -14.97
C ARG A 106 10.52 -53.48 -15.57
N LEU A 107 11.51 -52.58 -15.59
CA LEU A 107 12.86 -52.88 -16.09
C LEU A 107 13.54 -53.92 -15.19
N ASP A 108 13.41 -53.79 -13.86
CA ASP A 108 13.94 -54.75 -12.89
C ASP A 108 13.27 -56.12 -13.02
N SER A 109 11.94 -56.17 -13.20
CA SER A 109 11.20 -57.41 -13.47
C SER A 109 11.56 -58.04 -14.83
N ALA A 110 11.83 -57.23 -15.85
CA ALA A 110 12.30 -57.71 -17.15
C ALA A 110 13.75 -58.22 -17.08
N ALA A 111 14.62 -57.55 -16.31
CA ALA A 111 16.01 -57.98 -16.10
C ALA A 111 16.10 -59.28 -15.29
N THR A 112 15.16 -59.53 -14.37
CA THR A 112 15.06 -60.80 -13.62
C THR A 112 14.41 -61.94 -14.42
N SER A 113 13.66 -61.63 -15.49
CA SER A 113 13.04 -62.64 -16.37
C SER A 113 13.77 -62.87 -17.69
N ALA A 114 14.75 -62.03 -18.06
CA ALA A 114 15.54 -62.12 -19.29
C ALA A 114 16.88 -62.86 -19.10
N ALA A 115 16.86 -64.03 -18.45
CA ALA A 115 17.98 -64.98 -18.46
C ALA A 115 18.07 -65.79 -19.79
N ALA A 116 17.68 -65.22 -20.93
CA ALA A 116 17.80 -65.85 -22.24
C ALA A 116 18.20 -64.83 -23.32
N PRO A 117 19.27 -65.04 -24.11
CA PRO A 117 19.79 -64.05 -25.04
C PRO A 117 19.24 -64.24 -26.47
N ALA A 118 18.74 -63.17 -27.10
CA ALA A 118 18.67 -63.03 -28.56
C ALA A 118 18.47 -61.55 -29.00
N PRO A 119 19.24 -61.02 -29.99
CA PRO A 119 19.03 -59.69 -30.57
C PRO A 119 18.11 -59.75 -31.81
N PRO A 120 17.38 -58.67 -32.19
CA PRO A 120 17.77 -57.86 -33.37
C PRO A 120 17.21 -56.38 -33.36
N PRO A 121 17.17 -55.64 -34.49
CA PRO A 121 18.01 -54.47 -34.81
C PRO A 121 17.33 -53.07 -34.62
N PRO A 122 18.08 -51.96 -34.69
CA PRO A 122 17.53 -50.61 -34.61
C PRO A 122 17.37 -49.97 -36.00
N ARG A 123 16.30 -49.16 -36.18
CA ARG A 123 16.22 -47.89 -36.96
C ARG A 123 14.88 -47.71 -37.69
N ARG A 124 14.00 -46.85 -37.14
CA ARG A 124 12.91 -46.15 -37.89
C ARG A 124 12.32 -44.92 -37.15
N VAL A 125 12.93 -44.43 -36.08
CA VAL A 125 12.35 -43.36 -35.23
C VAL A 125 12.64 -41.94 -35.74
N VAL A 126 13.71 -41.76 -36.52
CA VAL A 126 14.22 -40.42 -36.91
C VAL A 126 13.29 -39.69 -37.91
N SER A 127 12.48 -40.41 -38.69
CA SER A 127 11.58 -39.83 -39.71
C SER A 127 10.25 -39.32 -39.12
N ALA A 128 9.73 -39.97 -38.07
CA ALA A 128 8.50 -39.54 -37.41
C ALA A 128 8.72 -38.25 -36.60
N ASP A 129 9.85 -38.15 -35.90
CA ASP A 129 10.25 -36.95 -35.16
C ASP A 129 10.46 -35.73 -36.06
N ALA A 130 10.98 -35.91 -37.27
CA ALA A 130 11.16 -34.82 -38.22
C ALA A 130 9.81 -34.23 -38.68
N LYS A 131 8.80 -35.09 -38.91
CA LYS A 131 7.44 -34.66 -39.29
C LYS A 131 6.70 -33.98 -38.14
N LEU A 132 6.87 -34.45 -36.91
CA LEU A 132 6.31 -33.81 -35.72
C LEU A 132 6.93 -32.43 -35.47
N ARG A 133 8.24 -32.28 -35.66
CA ARG A 133 8.93 -30.98 -35.55
C ARG A 133 8.53 -30.00 -36.65
N ALA A 134 8.24 -30.47 -37.87
CA ALA A 134 7.74 -29.61 -38.95
C ALA A 134 6.37 -29.02 -38.61
N ARG A 135 5.42 -29.86 -38.13
CA ARG A 135 4.09 -29.41 -37.70
C ARG A 135 4.13 -28.43 -36.53
N ALA A 136 5.02 -28.67 -35.57
CA ALA A 136 5.22 -27.75 -34.45
C ALA A 136 5.73 -26.37 -34.91
N LYS A 137 6.62 -26.33 -35.92
CA LYS A 137 7.11 -25.07 -36.49
C LYS A 137 6.01 -24.29 -37.22
N GLU A 138 5.13 -24.97 -37.95
CA GLU A 138 4.01 -24.34 -38.65
C GLU A 138 2.98 -23.76 -37.67
N ALA A 139 2.65 -24.50 -36.60
CA ALA A 139 1.74 -24.01 -35.56
C ALA A 139 2.32 -22.79 -34.83
N LEU A 140 3.63 -22.79 -34.54
CA LEU A 140 4.30 -21.65 -33.94
C LEU A 140 4.35 -20.44 -34.87
N ARG A 141 4.57 -20.64 -36.18
CA ARG A 141 4.52 -19.56 -37.18
C ARG A 141 3.16 -18.89 -37.21
N TYR A 142 2.08 -19.66 -37.27
CA TYR A 142 0.73 -19.12 -37.22
C TYR A 142 0.45 -18.34 -35.92
N GLY A 143 0.98 -18.83 -34.79
CA GLY A 143 0.89 -18.11 -33.52
C GLY A 143 1.63 -16.78 -33.53
N VAL A 144 2.83 -16.73 -34.12
CA VAL A 144 3.62 -15.50 -34.27
C VAL A 144 2.90 -14.51 -35.19
N ASP A 145 2.46 -14.92 -36.37
CA ASP A 145 1.77 -14.05 -37.33
C ASP A 145 0.50 -13.42 -36.71
N ARG A 146 -0.23 -14.20 -35.90
CA ARG A 146 -1.40 -13.70 -35.17
C ARG A 146 -1.02 -12.66 -34.10
N LEU A 147 0.01 -12.94 -33.30
CA LEU A 147 0.46 -12.02 -32.26
C LEU A 147 1.00 -10.71 -32.86
N GLU A 148 1.67 -10.77 -34.01
CA GLU A 148 2.10 -9.57 -34.74
C GLU A 148 0.91 -8.70 -35.15
N LEU A 149 -0.19 -9.30 -35.62
CA LEU A 149 -1.41 -8.56 -35.94
C LEU A 149 -2.06 -7.94 -34.70
N GLU A 150 -2.10 -8.64 -33.57
CA GLU A 150 -2.64 -8.13 -32.30
C GLU A 150 -1.78 -6.96 -31.75
N VAL A 151 -0.45 -7.04 -31.88
CA VAL A 151 0.46 -5.94 -31.51
C VAL A 151 0.24 -4.72 -32.40
N LEU A 152 0.15 -4.90 -33.73
CA LEU A 152 -0.12 -3.78 -34.64
C LEU A 152 -1.47 -3.10 -34.38
N GLN A 153 -2.48 -3.85 -33.93
CA GLN A 153 -3.77 -3.28 -33.54
C GLN A 153 -3.65 -2.46 -32.24
N THR A 154 -3.01 -3.02 -31.21
CA THR A 154 -2.83 -2.33 -29.93
C THR A 154 -1.95 -1.08 -30.08
N GLU A 155 -0.91 -1.11 -30.92
CA GLU A 155 -0.09 0.07 -31.24
C GLU A 155 -0.91 1.18 -31.93
N ARG A 156 -1.82 0.84 -32.85
CA ARG A 156 -2.69 1.82 -33.51
C ARG A 156 -3.69 2.43 -32.53
N GLU A 157 -4.24 1.63 -31.63
CA GLU A 157 -5.13 2.11 -30.57
C GLU A 157 -4.39 3.03 -29.59
N LEU A 158 -3.15 2.69 -29.22
CA LEU A 158 -2.31 3.52 -28.38
C LEU A 158 -1.95 4.84 -29.06
N LYS A 159 -1.57 4.83 -30.34
CA LYS A 159 -1.33 6.08 -31.11
C LYS A 159 -2.58 6.96 -31.16
N ARG A 160 -3.76 6.38 -31.42
CA ARG A 160 -5.03 7.12 -31.38
C ARG A 160 -5.34 7.73 -30.01
N ARG A 161 -4.96 7.08 -28.91
CA ARG A 161 -5.13 7.61 -27.54
C ARG A 161 -4.10 8.68 -27.16
N LEU A 162 -2.97 8.74 -27.85
CA LEU A 162 -1.91 9.73 -27.60
C LEU A 162 -2.06 10.99 -28.46
N GLU A 163 -2.70 10.88 -29.64
CA GLU A 163 -2.93 12.00 -30.57
C GLU A 163 -4.29 12.71 -30.37
N GLY A 164 -5.16 12.21 -29.50
CA GLY A 164 -6.45 12.82 -29.12
C GLY A 164 -6.46 13.28 -27.68
#